data_AF-A0A5S5CP95-F1
#
_entry.id   AF-A0A5S5CP95-F1
#
_cell.length_a   1.000
_cell.length_b   1.000
_cell.length_c   1.000
_cell.angle_alpha   90.00
_cell.angle_beta   90.00
_cell.angle_gamma   90.00
#
_symmetry.space_group_name_H-M   'P 1'
#
loop_
_entity.id
_entity.type
_entity.pdbx_description
1 polymer ?
#
loop_
_entity_poly.entity_id
_entity_poly.type
_entity_poly.pdbx_seq_one_letter_code
_entity_poly.pdbx_strand_id
1 'polypeptide(L)'
;MSRIRRVLVVAGLAVAVALGAALPAWAAFNDTAVVSTKIPTVTVQAPTGLTVEDHCVTTTTTTKRTVRTDPVTRVQTQTAWSRTITYADSSTNVDSTTQSSTAGPGTDETTTTTVDKNTDLHVTLRWTGSPTREVTGYLVSAHLGIDGSVAPMLRTTGTQVSAVQDADALYYRPSLLVTTETRYGWTADSARTTALTC
;
A
#
# COMPACT_ATOMS: atom_id res chain seq x y z
N MET A 1 46.12 77.64 -11.89
CA MET A 1 45.57 76.77 -10.81
C MET A 1 45.40 75.37 -11.37
N SER A 2 46.24 74.46 -10.89
CA SER A 2 46.63 73.22 -11.58
C SER A 2 45.57 72.12 -11.51
N ARG A 3 45.42 71.39 -12.63
CA ARG A 3 44.57 70.19 -12.79
C ARG A 3 44.80 69.13 -11.70
N ILE A 4 45.97 69.15 -11.06
CA ILE A 4 46.35 68.27 -9.93
C ILE A 4 45.41 68.41 -8.72
N ARG A 5 44.95 69.61 -8.37
CA ARG A 5 44.04 69.78 -7.21
C ARG A 5 42.67 69.14 -7.44
N ARG A 6 42.15 69.15 -8.67
CA ARG A 6 40.86 68.52 -9.00
C ARG A 6 40.94 67.00 -8.97
N VAL A 7 42.04 66.42 -9.46
CA VAL A 7 42.24 64.96 -9.45
C VAL A 7 42.32 64.42 -8.02
N LEU A 8 43.00 65.13 -7.12
CA LEU A 8 43.09 64.71 -5.71
C LEU A 8 41.74 64.73 -4.98
N VAL A 9 40.89 65.73 -5.25
CA VAL A 9 39.55 65.81 -4.63
C VAL A 9 38.65 64.69 -5.15
N VAL A 10 38.67 64.40 -6.45
CA VAL A 10 37.85 63.33 -7.04
C VAL A 10 38.33 61.95 -6.57
N ALA A 11 39.65 61.73 -6.51
CA ALA A 11 40.20 60.48 -5.99
C ALA A 11 39.86 60.26 -4.51
N GLY A 12 39.94 61.31 -3.68
CA GLY A 12 39.54 61.25 -2.28
C GLY A 12 38.05 60.92 -2.09
N LEU A 13 37.18 61.55 -2.88
CA LEU A 13 35.73 61.28 -2.83
C LEU A 13 35.40 59.85 -3.28
N ALA A 14 36.06 59.35 -4.34
CA ALA A 14 35.84 58.00 -4.85
C ALA A 14 36.24 56.93 -3.82
N VAL A 15 37.36 57.12 -3.12
CA VAL A 15 37.79 56.21 -2.04
C VAL A 15 36.83 56.25 -0.86
N ALA A 16 36.34 57.44 -0.47
CA ALA A 16 35.37 57.57 0.62
C ALA A 16 34.04 56.86 0.32
N VAL A 17 33.54 56.96 -0.92
CA VAL A 17 32.29 56.28 -1.33
C VAL A 17 32.47 54.76 -1.40
N ALA A 18 33.61 54.28 -1.92
CA ALA A 18 33.89 52.84 -2.00
C ALA A 18 33.99 52.19 -0.61
N LEU A 19 34.58 52.88 0.37
CA LEU A 19 34.67 52.39 1.75
C LEU A 19 33.33 52.49 2.49
N GLY A 20 32.49 53.47 2.18
CA GLY A 20 31.16 53.61 2.79
C GLY A 20 30.15 52.55 2.36
N ALA A 21 30.21 52.07 1.11
CA ALA A 21 29.30 51.07 0.56
C ALA A 21 29.62 49.62 1.00
N ALA A 22 30.82 49.37 1.55
CA ALA A 22 31.26 48.05 1.98
C ALA A 22 30.89 47.73 3.44
N LEU A 23 30.29 48.66 4.18
CA LEU A 23 29.75 48.38 5.50
C LEU A 23 28.42 47.62 5.31
N PRO A 24 28.33 46.32 5.65
CA PRO A 24 27.06 45.62 5.61
C PRO A 24 26.07 46.40 6.47
N ALA A 25 24.82 46.58 6.05
CA ALA A 25 23.84 47.20 6.92
C ALA A 25 23.65 46.29 8.15
N TRP A 26 24.18 46.67 9.30
CA TRP A 26 23.98 45.98 10.59
C TRP A 26 22.55 46.31 11.06
N ALA A 27 21.55 45.81 10.33
CA ALA A 27 20.19 45.73 10.84
C ALA A 27 20.19 44.62 11.88
N ALA A 28 20.41 45.00 13.14
CA ALA A 28 20.25 44.10 14.27
C ALA A 28 18.76 43.73 14.35
N PHE A 29 18.36 42.60 13.76
CA PHE A 29 17.04 42.00 13.94
C PHE A 29 16.95 41.38 15.34
N ASN A 30 17.10 42.20 16.37
CA ASN A 30 17.08 41.77 17.77
C ASN A 30 15.70 41.93 18.40
N ASP A 31 14.75 42.52 17.66
CA ASP A 31 13.39 42.72 18.14
C ASP A 31 12.59 41.43 17.92
N THR A 32 12.58 40.60 18.95
CA THR A 32 11.75 39.40 19.01
C THR A 32 10.58 39.68 19.96
N ALA A 33 9.40 39.93 19.40
CA ALA A 33 8.18 40.03 20.18
C ALA A 33 7.65 38.62 20.44
N VAL A 34 7.58 38.21 21.70
CA VAL A 34 6.91 36.94 22.08
C VAL A 34 5.41 37.13 21.91
N VAL A 35 4.87 36.63 20.81
CA VAL A 35 3.42 36.59 20.59
C VAL A 35 2.88 35.39 21.35
N SER A 36 2.16 35.63 22.45
CA SER A 36 1.44 34.58 23.18
C SER A 36 0.14 34.25 22.45
N THR A 37 0.25 33.57 21.31
CA THR A 37 -0.91 32.93 20.65
C THR A 37 -1.07 31.55 21.23
N LYS A 38 -2.13 31.34 22.03
CA LYS A 38 -2.62 29.98 22.29
C LYS A 38 -3.21 29.46 20.99
N ILE A 39 -2.44 28.66 20.28
CA ILE A 39 -2.98 27.85 19.19
C ILE A 39 -3.72 26.68 19.86
N PRO A 40 -5.06 26.61 19.81
CA PRO A 40 -5.77 25.46 20.33
C PRO A 40 -5.33 24.25 19.52
N THR A 41 -4.67 23.29 20.16
CA THR A 41 -4.41 21.99 19.55
C THR A 41 -5.74 21.24 19.52
N VAL A 42 -6.23 20.93 18.31
CA VAL A 42 -7.36 20.01 18.19
C VAL A 42 -6.79 18.62 18.18
N THR A 43 -7.23 17.78 19.12
CA THR A 43 -6.89 16.36 19.11
C THR A 43 -7.79 15.66 18.09
N VAL A 44 -7.19 15.03 17.06
CA VAL A 44 -7.94 14.17 16.14
C VAL A 44 -8.37 12.92 16.90
N GLN A 45 -9.66 12.64 16.87
CA GLN A 45 -10.22 11.42 17.44
C GLN A 45 -10.10 10.29 16.43
N ALA A 46 -9.65 9.12 16.87
CA ALA A 46 -9.53 7.95 16.01
C ALA A 46 -10.91 7.38 15.62
N PRO A 47 -11.00 6.61 14.53
CA PRO A 47 -12.18 5.78 14.26
C PRO A 47 -12.36 4.73 15.36
N THR A 48 -13.59 4.28 15.56
CA THR A 48 -13.93 3.30 16.60
C THR A 48 -14.80 2.16 16.05
N GLY A 49 -15.10 1.15 16.87
CA GLY A 49 -16.01 0.06 16.48
C GLY A 49 -15.56 -0.71 15.25
N LEU A 50 -14.26 -1.02 15.15
CA LEU A 50 -13.73 -1.83 14.06
C LEU A 50 -14.26 -3.25 14.17
N THR A 51 -14.90 -3.72 13.10
CA THR A 51 -15.34 -5.10 12.95
C THR A 51 -14.76 -5.65 11.66
N VAL A 52 -14.16 -6.83 11.73
CA VAL A 52 -13.63 -7.55 10.58
C VAL A 52 -14.44 -8.82 10.36
N GLU A 53 -14.77 -9.08 9.11
CA GLU A 53 -15.36 -10.32 8.64
C GLU A 53 -14.41 -10.88 7.58
N ASP A 54 -13.77 -12.00 7.90
CA ASP A 54 -12.85 -12.71 7.04
C ASP A 54 -13.31 -14.16 6.81
N HIS A 55 -13.08 -14.64 5.59
CA HIS A 55 -13.26 -16.05 5.22
C HIS A 55 -12.35 -16.37 4.05
N CYS A 56 -12.04 -17.65 3.87
CA CYS A 56 -11.19 -18.11 2.78
C CYS A 56 -11.97 -19.00 1.81
N VAL A 57 -11.69 -18.83 0.51
CA VAL A 57 -12.30 -19.61 -0.56
C VAL A 57 -11.19 -20.29 -1.36
N THR A 58 -11.21 -21.63 -1.41
CA THR A 58 -10.30 -22.40 -2.25
C THR A 58 -10.92 -22.61 -3.63
N THR A 59 -10.24 -22.11 -4.66
CA THR A 59 -10.54 -22.38 -6.06
C THR A 59 -9.78 -23.62 -6.51
N THR A 60 -10.49 -24.69 -6.90
CA THR A 60 -9.89 -25.88 -7.51
C THR A 60 -10.10 -25.86 -9.02
N THR A 61 -9.02 -25.76 -9.79
CA THR A 61 -9.02 -25.89 -11.25
C THR A 61 -8.54 -27.28 -11.64
N THR A 62 -9.43 -28.09 -12.23
CA THR A 62 -9.05 -29.37 -12.83
C THR A 62 -8.97 -29.23 -14.34
N THR A 63 -7.78 -29.40 -14.91
CA THR A 63 -7.53 -29.41 -16.35
C THR A 63 -7.24 -30.84 -16.79
N LYS A 64 -7.98 -31.34 -17.78
CA LYS A 64 -7.69 -32.62 -18.45
C LYS A 64 -7.27 -32.36 -19.88
N ARG A 65 -6.13 -32.89 -20.28
CA ARG A 65 -5.59 -32.80 -21.64
C ARG A 65 -5.27 -34.19 -22.15
N THR A 66 -5.88 -34.58 -23.27
CA THR A 66 -5.61 -35.85 -23.94
C THR A 66 -4.77 -35.59 -25.18
N VAL A 67 -3.65 -36.30 -25.29
CA VAL A 67 -2.76 -36.25 -26.45
C VAL A 67 -2.62 -37.63 -27.05
N ARG A 68 -2.78 -37.75 -28.36
CA ARG A 68 -2.38 -38.92 -29.14
C ARG A 68 -0.94 -38.77 -29.56
N THR A 69 -0.12 -39.79 -29.31
CA THR A 69 1.27 -39.83 -29.77
C THR A 69 1.36 -40.76 -30.96
N ASP A 70 1.73 -40.26 -32.13
CA ASP A 70 1.95 -41.12 -33.29
C ASP A 70 3.09 -42.12 -32.98
N PRO A 71 2.86 -43.44 -33.13
CA PRO A 71 3.85 -44.44 -32.72
C PRO A 71 5.10 -44.45 -33.60
N VAL A 72 5.03 -43.93 -34.84
CA VAL A 72 6.12 -43.89 -35.81
C VAL A 72 6.85 -42.56 -35.73
N THR A 73 6.13 -41.45 -35.81
CA THR A 73 6.71 -40.10 -35.90
C THR A 73 6.93 -39.45 -34.53
N ARG A 74 6.35 -40.01 -33.46
CA ARG A 74 6.35 -39.46 -32.08
C ARG A 74 5.71 -38.06 -31.95
N VAL A 75 5.06 -37.58 -33.00
CA VAL A 75 4.32 -36.31 -32.98
C VAL A 75 3.13 -36.45 -32.04
N GLN A 76 2.99 -35.51 -31.10
CA GLN A 76 1.84 -35.44 -30.20
C GLN A 76 0.78 -34.50 -30.76
N THR A 77 -0.46 -35.00 -30.86
CA THR A 77 -1.63 -34.20 -31.26
C THR A 77 -2.61 -34.18 -30.10
N GLN A 78 -3.04 -32.99 -29.66
CA GLN A 78 -4.10 -32.89 -28.66
C GLN A 78 -5.43 -33.33 -29.27
N THR A 79 -6.07 -34.35 -28.70
CA THR A 79 -7.35 -34.90 -29.18
C THR A 79 -8.52 -34.47 -28.33
N ALA A 80 -8.30 -34.13 -27.05
CA ALA A 80 -9.32 -33.56 -26.18
C ALA A 80 -8.73 -32.62 -25.13
N TRP A 81 -9.55 -31.67 -24.67
CA TRP A 81 -9.22 -30.78 -23.57
C TRP A 81 -10.49 -30.40 -22.80
N SER A 82 -10.40 -30.34 -21.47
CA SER A 82 -11.47 -29.82 -20.61
C SER A 82 -10.89 -29.12 -19.38
N ARG A 83 -11.63 -28.16 -18.86
CA ARG A 83 -11.31 -27.43 -17.63
C ARG A 83 -12.56 -27.28 -16.78
N THR A 84 -12.46 -27.66 -15.51
CA THR A 84 -13.54 -27.48 -14.52
C THR A 84 -13.00 -26.65 -13.37
N ILE A 85 -13.82 -25.72 -12.87
CA ILE A 85 -13.49 -24.85 -11.73
C ILE A 85 -14.56 -25.05 -10.67
N THR A 86 -14.14 -25.27 -9.42
CA THR A 86 -15.03 -25.35 -8.26
C THR A 86 -14.53 -24.45 -7.14
N TYR A 87 -15.44 -23.93 -6.34
CA TYR A 87 -15.18 -23.06 -5.20
C TYR A 87 -15.71 -23.71 -3.93
N ALA A 88 -14.95 -23.63 -2.85
CA ALA A 88 -15.37 -24.12 -1.54
C ALA A 88 -14.76 -23.23 -0.44
N ASP A 89 -15.52 -23.01 0.64
CA ASP A 89 -14.97 -22.40 1.84
C ASP A 89 -13.84 -23.26 2.41
N SER A 90 -12.81 -22.62 2.94
CA SER A 90 -11.65 -23.28 3.53
C SER A 90 -11.29 -22.67 4.88
N SER A 91 -10.86 -23.52 5.81
CA SER A 91 -10.31 -23.09 7.11
C SER A 91 -8.78 -23.00 7.11
N THR A 92 -8.13 -23.18 5.95
CA THR A 92 -6.67 -23.15 5.81
C THR A 92 -6.26 -22.60 4.45
N ASN A 93 -5.08 -21.99 4.38
CA ASN A 93 -4.45 -21.70 3.09
C ASN A 93 -4.04 -23.00 2.39
N VAL A 94 -4.64 -23.28 1.23
CA VAL A 94 -4.31 -24.39 0.34
C VAL A 94 -3.81 -23.84 -0.99
N ASP A 95 -2.51 -24.01 -1.22
CA ASP A 95 -1.87 -23.86 -2.53
C ASP A 95 -1.22 -25.21 -2.91
N SER A 96 -1.67 -25.79 -4.03
CA SER A 96 -1.12 -27.05 -4.51
C SER A 96 -1.38 -27.27 -5.99
N THR A 97 -0.41 -27.85 -6.67
CA THR A 97 -0.58 -28.43 -8.02
C THR A 97 -0.28 -29.92 -7.97
N THR A 98 -1.23 -30.74 -8.43
CA THR A 98 -1.02 -32.17 -8.61
C THR A 98 -1.25 -32.56 -10.06
N GLN A 99 -0.47 -33.51 -10.56
CA GLN A 99 -0.56 -33.99 -11.93
C GLN A 99 -0.58 -35.51 -11.94
N SER A 100 -1.47 -36.08 -12.74
CA SER A 100 -1.55 -37.52 -12.99
C SER A 100 -1.73 -37.79 -14.48
N SER A 101 -1.20 -38.92 -14.94
CA SER A 101 -1.29 -39.34 -16.33
C SER A 101 -1.80 -40.78 -16.40
N THR A 102 -2.78 -41.03 -17.25
CA THR A 102 -3.33 -42.37 -17.51
C THR A 102 -3.44 -42.60 -19.01
N ALA A 103 -3.59 -43.86 -19.42
CA ALA A 103 -3.97 -44.17 -20.80
C ALA A 103 -5.26 -43.42 -21.16
N GLY A 104 -5.29 -42.84 -22.37
CA GLY A 104 -6.46 -42.17 -22.92
C GLY A 104 -7.49 -43.17 -23.48
N PRO A 105 -8.65 -42.66 -23.92
CA PRO A 105 -9.73 -43.51 -24.45
C PRO A 105 -9.38 -44.13 -25.81
N GLY A 106 -8.51 -43.50 -26.61
CA GLY A 106 -8.02 -44.03 -27.88
C GLY A 106 -6.67 -44.75 -27.80
N THR A 107 -6.35 -45.51 -28.85
CA THR A 107 -5.01 -46.10 -29.03
C THR A 107 -3.96 -45.00 -29.09
N ASP A 108 -2.82 -45.25 -28.42
CA ASP A 108 -1.69 -44.32 -28.30
C ASP A 108 -2.04 -42.95 -27.70
N GLU A 109 -3.16 -42.85 -26.98
CA GLU A 109 -3.53 -41.65 -26.24
C GLU A 109 -3.05 -41.70 -24.79
N THR A 110 -2.64 -40.54 -24.28
CA THR A 110 -2.40 -40.29 -22.86
C THR A 110 -3.28 -39.13 -22.42
N THR A 111 -4.01 -39.32 -21.32
CA THR A 111 -4.74 -38.24 -20.66
C THR A 111 -3.97 -37.77 -19.44
N THR A 112 -3.57 -36.51 -19.44
CA THR A 112 -2.99 -35.84 -18.29
C THR A 112 -4.06 -35.04 -17.57
N THR A 113 -4.23 -35.26 -16.27
CA THR A 113 -5.08 -34.46 -15.39
C THR A 113 -4.20 -33.65 -14.45
N THR A 114 -4.32 -32.33 -14.51
CA THR A 114 -3.72 -31.38 -13.58
C THR A 114 -4.82 -30.83 -12.67
N VAL A 115 -4.60 -30.83 -11.37
CA VAL A 115 -5.49 -30.22 -10.37
C VAL A 115 -4.69 -29.17 -9.62
N ASP A 116 -5.05 -27.91 -9.85
CA ASP A 116 -4.49 -26.74 -9.17
C ASP A 116 -5.49 -26.27 -8.11
N LYS A 117 -5.01 -25.92 -6.92
CA LYS A 117 -5.78 -25.32 -5.85
C LYS A 117 -5.10 -24.03 -5.41
N ASN A 118 -5.86 -22.95 -5.31
CA ASN A 118 -5.42 -21.69 -4.70
C ASN A 118 -6.45 -21.24 -3.68
N THR A 119 -6.03 -20.61 -2.58
CA THR A 119 -6.94 -20.10 -1.57
C THR A 119 -6.85 -18.58 -1.49
N ASP A 120 -8.00 -17.93 -1.67
CA ASP A 120 -8.11 -16.48 -1.54
C ASP A 120 -8.73 -16.13 -0.18
N LEU A 121 -8.15 -15.16 0.51
CA LEU A 121 -8.67 -14.52 1.71
C LEU A 121 -9.58 -13.36 1.31
N HIS A 122 -10.85 -13.46 1.68
CA HIS A 122 -11.85 -12.41 1.50
C HIS A 122 -12.02 -11.66 2.83
N VAL A 123 -11.82 -10.34 2.82
CA VAL A 123 -11.89 -9.51 4.02
C VAL A 123 -12.86 -8.36 3.81
N THR A 124 -13.76 -8.16 4.75
CA THR A 124 -14.58 -6.96 4.87
C THR A 124 -14.30 -6.28 6.21
N LEU A 125 -13.81 -5.05 6.16
CA LEU A 125 -13.56 -4.21 7.33
C LEU A 125 -14.62 -3.11 7.39
N ARG A 126 -15.23 -2.93 8.56
CA ARG A 126 -16.18 -1.86 8.86
C ARG A 126 -15.76 -1.11 10.12
N TRP A 127 -16.07 0.18 10.20
CA TRP A 127 -15.79 0.99 11.38
C TRP A 127 -16.83 2.11 11.55
N THR A 128 -16.80 2.74 12.73
CA THR A 128 -17.48 4.02 13.01
C THR A 128 -16.52 5.16 12.71
N GLY A 129 -16.97 6.10 11.87
CA GLY A 129 -16.16 7.25 11.45
C GLY A 129 -15.71 8.15 12.61
N SER A 130 -14.63 8.90 12.38
CA SER A 130 -14.15 9.87 13.36
C SER A 130 -15.13 11.04 13.50
N PRO A 131 -15.44 11.49 14.74
CA PRO A 131 -16.23 12.69 14.98
C PRO A 131 -15.42 14.00 14.78
N THR A 132 -14.12 13.91 14.44
CA THR A 132 -13.29 15.08 14.19
C THR A 132 -13.86 15.88 13.01
N ARG A 133 -13.79 17.21 13.06
CA ARG A 133 -14.20 18.05 11.92
C ARG A 133 -13.21 17.92 10.77
N GLU A 134 -13.67 18.18 9.55
CA GLU A 134 -12.84 18.21 8.33
C GLU A 134 -12.09 16.90 8.06
N VAL A 135 -12.71 15.75 8.36
CA VAL A 135 -12.20 14.44 7.92
C VAL A 135 -12.28 14.37 6.39
N THR A 136 -11.14 14.15 5.76
CA THR A 136 -11.03 14.01 4.30
C THR A 136 -11.05 12.55 3.85
N GLY A 137 -10.82 11.61 4.78
CA GLY A 137 -10.92 10.19 4.50
C GLY A 137 -10.24 9.34 5.57
N TYR A 138 -9.96 8.10 5.20
CA TYR A 138 -9.36 7.07 6.03
C TYR A 138 -8.31 6.31 5.22
N LEU A 139 -7.19 6.00 5.86
CA LEU A 139 -6.17 5.09 5.35
C LEU A 139 -6.28 3.76 6.10
N VAL A 140 -6.55 2.68 5.37
CA VAL A 140 -6.51 1.32 5.93
C VAL A 140 -5.11 0.78 5.76
N SER A 141 -4.53 0.29 6.84
CA SER A 141 -3.19 -0.30 6.85
C SER A 141 -3.21 -1.68 7.49
N ALA A 142 -2.33 -2.57 7.00
CA ALA A 142 -2.06 -3.86 7.62
C ALA A 142 -0.84 -3.74 8.53
N HIS A 143 -0.97 -4.14 9.79
CA HIS A 143 0.14 -4.36 10.69
C HIS A 143 0.52 -5.85 10.66
N LEU A 144 1.73 -6.15 10.21
CA LEU A 144 2.24 -7.50 10.05
C LEU A 144 2.81 -8.00 11.39
N GLY A 145 2.27 -9.10 11.91
CA GLY A 145 2.60 -9.62 13.22
C GLY A 145 3.99 -10.26 13.33
N ILE A 146 4.64 -10.57 12.21
CA ILE A 146 5.96 -11.23 12.20
C ILE A 146 7.11 -10.27 12.50
N ASP A 147 7.05 -9.04 11.97
CA ASP A 147 8.11 -8.04 12.07
C ASP A 147 7.63 -6.69 12.63
N GLY A 148 6.32 -6.53 12.84
CA GLY A 148 5.71 -5.29 13.32
C GLY A 148 5.59 -4.19 12.26
N SER A 149 5.89 -4.50 10.99
CA SER A 149 5.80 -3.52 9.91
C SER A 149 4.36 -3.12 9.64
N VAL A 150 4.18 -1.91 9.10
CA VAL A 150 2.87 -1.38 8.72
C VAL A 150 2.88 -1.09 7.23
N ALA A 151 1.97 -1.74 6.50
CA ALA A 151 1.81 -1.59 5.06
C ALA A 151 0.50 -0.84 4.76
N PRO A 152 0.54 0.33 4.09
CA PRO A 152 -0.68 1.00 3.65
C PRO A 152 -1.35 0.18 2.55
N MET A 153 -2.66 -0.07 2.68
CA MET A 153 -3.41 -0.88 1.71
C MET A 153 -4.21 0.00 0.77
N LEU A 154 -5.08 0.87 1.31
CA LEU A 154 -6.00 1.68 0.52
C LEU A 154 -6.42 2.94 1.28
N ARG A 155 -6.83 3.96 0.52
CA ARG A 155 -7.51 5.16 1.05
C ARG A 155 -8.95 5.19 0.59
N THR A 156 -9.85 5.61 1.47
CA THR A 156 -11.29 5.72 1.18
C THR A 156 -11.94 6.84 1.97
N THR A 157 -13.07 7.37 1.49
CA THR A 157 -13.92 8.30 2.25
C THR A 157 -15.06 7.60 2.98
N GLY A 158 -15.34 6.34 2.63
CA GLY A 158 -16.36 5.51 3.28
C GLY A 158 -15.88 4.90 4.59
N THR A 159 -16.79 4.25 5.31
CA THR A 159 -16.51 3.55 6.59
C THR A 159 -16.57 2.02 6.49
N GLN A 160 -16.43 1.51 5.27
CA GLN A 160 -16.39 0.09 4.95
C GLN A 160 -15.53 -0.14 3.72
N VAL A 161 -14.70 -1.19 3.75
CA VAL A 161 -13.91 -1.66 2.62
C VAL A 161 -13.98 -3.18 2.53
N SER A 162 -13.92 -3.71 1.31
CA SER A 162 -13.76 -5.14 1.06
C SER A 162 -12.59 -5.36 0.11
N ALA A 163 -11.80 -6.40 0.37
CA ALA A 163 -10.65 -6.78 -0.44
C ALA A 163 -10.52 -8.30 -0.52
N VAL A 164 -9.92 -8.77 -1.59
CA VAL A 164 -9.49 -10.16 -1.77
C VAL A 164 -7.97 -10.15 -1.89
N GLN A 165 -7.32 -11.08 -1.19
CA GLN A 165 -5.87 -11.28 -1.21
C GLN A 165 -5.59 -12.77 -1.28
N ASP A 166 -4.39 -13.15 -1.71
CA ASP A 166 -3.96 -14.54 -1.56
C ASP A 166 -3.84 -14.89 -0.07
N ALA A 167 -4.31 -16.09 0.32
CA ALA A 167 -4.26 -16.54 1.71
C ALA A 167 -2.83 -16.77 2.23
N ASP A 168 -1.81 -16.77 1.35
CA ASP A 168 -0.39 -16.68 1.72
C ASP A 168 -0.10 -15.48 2.63
N ALA A 169 -0.86 -14.39 2.49
CA ALA A 169 -0.72 -13.21 3.35
C ALA A 169 -0.94 -13.52 4.85
N LEU A 170 -1.68 -14.60 5.18
CA LEU A 170 -1.93 -15.02 6.56
C LEU A 170 -0.66 -15.46 7.29
N TYR A 171 0.39 -15.87 6.56
CA TYR A 171 1.70 -16.16 7.14
C TYR A 171 2.25 -14.99 7.96
N TYR A 172 1.98 -13.75 7.54
CA TYR A 172 2.41 -12.54 8.22
C TYR A 172 1.55 -12.17 9.43
N ARG A 173 0.50 -12.94 9.75
CA ARG A 173 -0.48 -12.68 10.82
C ARG A 173 -1.00 -11.23 10.79
N PRO A 174 -1.53 -10.77 9.64
CA PRO A 174 -1.90 -9.37 9.45
C PRO A 174 -3.06 -8.99 10.39
N SER A 175 -2.98 -7.80 10.98
CA SER A 175 -4.10 -7.15 11.68
C SER A 175 -4.36 -5.80 11.03
N LEU A 176 -5.62 -5.36 10.96
CA LEU A 176 -5.98 -4.13 10.28
C LEU A 176 -6.12 -2.97 11.26
N LEU A 177 -5.74 -1.77 10.81
CA LEU A 177 -6.02 -0.51 11.50
C LEU A 177 -6.50 0.54 10.50
N VAL A 178 -7.23 1.53 11.01
CA VAL A 178 -7.75 2.63 10.21
C VAL A 178 -7.24 3.95 10.78
N THR A 179 -6.54 4.71 9.94
CA THR A 179 -6.05 6.05 10.26
C THR A 179 -7.02 7.08 9.73
N THR A 180 -7.53 7.97 10.58
CA THR A 180 -8.30 9.15 10.13
C THR A 180 -7.36 10.14 9.46
N GLU A 181 -7.74 10.67 8.30
CA GLU A 181 -7.03 11.75 7.62
C GLU A 181 -7.92 13.02 7.65
N THR A 182 -7.35 14.14 8.09
CA THR A 182 -8.04 15.43 8.12
C THR A 182 -7.44 16.40 7.11
N ARG A 183 -8.21 17.43 6.73
CA ARG A 183 -7.75 18.51 5.85
C ARG A 183 -6.52 19.26 6.38
N TYR A 184 -6.32 19.25 7.70
CA TYR A 184 -5.21 19.91 8.37
C TYR A 184 -3.91 19.08 8.37
N GLY A 185 -3.94 17.85 7.82
CA GLY A 185 -2.80 16.93 7.83
C GLY A 185 -2.60 16.19 9.15
N TRP A 186 -3.50 16.37 10.12
CA TRP A 186 -3.49 15.61 11.37
C TRP A 186 -4.18 14.27 11.20
N THR A 187 -3.67 13.27 11.91
CA THR A 187 -4.16 11.89 11.83
C THR A 187 -4.35 11.28 13.22
N ALA A 188 -5.15 10.22 13.27
CA ALA A 188 -5.30 9.38 14.46
C ALA A 188 -5.63 7.94 14.06
N ASP A 189 -4.91 6.98 14.65
CA ASP A 189 -5.07 5.55 14.38
C ASP A 189 -6.10 4.93 15.31
N SER A 190 -6.93 4.05 14.77
CA SER A 190 -7.80 3.18 15.56
C SER A 190 -7.00 2.14 16.37
N ALA A 191 -7.70 1.46 17.28
CA ALA A 191 -7.23 0.15 17.74
C ALA A 191 -7.11 -0.82 16.55
N ARG A 192 -6.26 -1.83 16.68
CA ARG A 192 -6.09 -2.88 15.66
C ARG A 192 -7.20 -3.93 15.78
N THR A 193 -7.55 -4.58 14.69
CA THR A 193 -8.37 -5.79 14.70
C THR A 193 -7.60 -6.97 15.32
N THR A 194 -8.30 -8.08 15.52
CA THR A 194 -7.63 -9.39 15.64
C THR A 194 -6.83 -9.69 14.37
N ALA A 195 -5.86 -10.60 14.46
CA ALA A 195 -5.18 -11.11 13.28
C ALA A 195 -6.19 -11.81 12.38
N LEU A 196 -6.07 -11.61 11.07
CA LEU A 196 -6.91 -12.25 10.06
C LEU A 196 -6.63 -13.76 10.05
N THR A 197 -7.65 -14.54 9.71
CA THR A 197 -7.63 -16.00 9.69
C THR A 197 -8.51 -16.59 8.58
N CYS A 198 -8.21 -17.83 8.22
CA CYS A 198 -9.21 -18.80 7.79
C CYS A 198 -9.60 -19.64 9.05
#